data_AF-N1QQR9-F1
#
_entry.id   AF-N1QQR9-F1
#
_cell.length_a   1.000
_cell.length_b   1.000
_cell.length_c   1.000
_cell.angle_alpha   90.00
_cell.angle_beta   90.00
_cell.angle_gamma   90.00
#
_symmetry.space_group_name_H-M   'P 1'
#
loop_
_entity.id
_entity.type
_entity.pdbx_description
1 polymer ?
#
loop_
_entity_poly.entity_id
_entity_poly.type
_entity_poly.pdbx_seq_one_letter_code
_entity_poly.pdbx_strand_id
1 'polypeptide(L)'
;MAAETRSLELRSKTTRGDDHVEEDEEGREPKKMKTTLATEQDGDGDGDEELEISSPLREPYVPDGVKDRRANQHIFAACKLAKAKFSEKRDRVNKLLPTCQYFERPLVSVPDAGRKAVLPAARSLIRLSSSVGRQPLTRSAGLWIDWDEGSGTGIVLTSAHLIRAKKPLPKDYWMLKDRHLYHPGAQVTVHLHDDTTAEGRLLYHQEHYDVAFFKVAVDRRVQLTSFADTVNMGQKALRLGREENLNLRITHGKVKLDEAELGEGHHHNMYFYPNEKYECDDDGEPVIDFDGKVVGMINCSESGSFVPSSILNNCMYLWRNFGCIPRPHLGLQCEALKFLDPIHAEYIWRKLNIDDGLVVKEVSIGSHAEKVGIRVGDIIECIDGERISTTIELENKLLGICMGTFDRGNDINAKVDVFVRVFHTANHVWRTKQLTVNLSDRREVVEGGQRVLFYAMASMFDFPVSTWHCFGLSQKSGRVNVILRSATSLERLALDTTYGVPRCDVNKSGKCLLMRKEVLVEAQRAVLAVQPYIELITAPTVKLNVLEPCSLCRVAEPWMEMSLLFADHQMEM
;
A
#
# COMPACT_ATOMS: atom_id res chain seq x y z
N MET A 1 -18.66 -55.11 33.96
CA MET A 1 -17.60 -55.90 33.31
C MET A 1 -16.56 -54.95 32.78
N ALA A 2 -15.31 -55.19 33.15
CA ALA A 2 -14.17 -54.29 33.05
C ALA A 2 -13.39 -54.46 31.73
N ALA A 3 -12.67 -53.41 31.34
CA ALA A 3 -11.37 -53.40 30.63
C ALA A 3 -10.94 -51.91 30.56
N GLU A 4 -10.13 -51.37 31.47
CA GLU A 4 -8.64 -51.43 31.58
C GLU A 4 -7.87 -50.96 30.33
N THR A 5 -7.26 -49.77 30.45
CA THR A 5 -6.09 -49.36 29.68
C THR A 5 -5.03 -48.85 30.67
N ARG A 6 -3.85 -49.50 30.66
CA ARG A 6 -2.69 -49.26 31.52
C ARG A 6 -1.98 -47.95 31.18
N SER A 7 -1.71 -47.15 32.21
CA SER A 7 -0.64 -46.15 32.26
C SER A 7 0.61 -46.76 32.90
N LEU A 8 1.80 -46.47 32.38
CA LEU A 8 3.08 -46.80 33.00
C LEU A 8 3.94 -45.52 33.08
N GLU A 9 3.96 -44.94 34.27
CA GLU A 9 5.03 -44.07 34.76
C GLU A 9 6.22 -44.96 35.17
N LEU A 10 7.46 -44.49 34.94
CA LEU A 10 8.61 -44.95 35.73
C LEU A 10 9.63 -43.84 35.90
N ARG A 11 9.89 -43.60 37.19
CA ARG A 11 10.68 -42.54 37.83
C ARG A 11 12.19 -42.71 37.66
N SER A 12 12.84 -41.55 37.65
CA SER A 12 14.25 -41.27 37.92
C SER A 12 14.79 -41.96 39.19
N LYS A 13 16.00 -42.52 39.10
CA LYS A 13 16.84 -42.86 40.26
C LYS A 13 18.11 -42.02 40.27
N THR A 14 18.25 -41.26 41.35
CA THR A 14 19.45 -40.61 41.88
C THR A 14 20.32 -41.62 42.60
N THR A 15 21.65 -41.50 42.50
CA THR A 15 22.59 -41.96 43.53
C THR A 15 23.74 -40.97 43.65
N ARG A 16 23.98 -40.55 44.89
CA ARG A 16 25.06 -39.68 45.37
C ARG A 16 25.76 -40.48 46.48
N GLY A 17 27.09 -40.42 46.55
CA GLY A 17 27.89 -41.02 47.62
C GLY A 17 29.32 -40.52 47.54
N ASP A 18 29.71 -39.76 48.57
CA ASP A 18 31.00 -39.10 48.81
C ASP A 18 32.09 -40.09 49.28
N ASP A 19 33.38 -39.77 49.09
CA ASP A 19 34.33 -39.44 50.18
C ASP A 19 35.81 -39.41 49.72
N HIS A 20 36.54 -38.46 50.32
CA HIS A 20 37.95 -38.04 50.16
C HIS A 20 39.02 -39.09 50.47
N VAL A 21 40.24 -38.93 49.92
CA VAL A 21 41.55 -38.82 50.63
C VAL A 21 42.62 -38.20 49.68
N GLU A 22 43.47 -37.33 50.27
CA GLU A 22 44.65 -36.59 49.75
C GLU A 22 45.80 -37.56 49.31
N GLU A 23 46.95 -37.23 48.71
CA GLU A 23 47.90 -36.11 48.76
C GLU A 23 49.00 -36.42 47.69
N ASP A 24 49.88 -35.44 47.43
CA ASP A 24 51.26 -35.55 46.91
C ASP A 24 51.66 -35.53 45.41
N GLU A 25 52.87 -35.00 45.27
CA GLU A 25 53.44 -34.14 44.24
C GLU A 25 54.22 -34.84 43.10
N GLU A 26 54.59 -33.99 42.13
CA GLU A 26 55.83 -34.00 41.33
C GLU A 26 56.01 -34.94 40.12
N GLY A 27 56.21 -34.28 38.97
CA GLY A 27 57.20 -34.66 37.96
C GLY A 27 56.70 -35.34 36.69
N ARG A 28 56.82 -34.65 35.53
CA ARG A 28 57.68 -35.03 34.38
C ARG A 28 57.27 -34.37 33.05
N GLU A 29 58.29 -33.81 32.39
CA GLU A 29 58.38 -33.14 31.09
C GLU A 29 57.85 -33.89 29.83
N PRO A 30 57.73 -33.20 28.66
CA PRO A 30 56.84 -33.59 27.56
C PRO A 30 57.51 -34.51 26.51
N LYS A 31 56.72 -35.37 25.84
CA LYS A 31 57.17 -36.11 24.65
C LYS A 31 56.64 -35.49 23.35
N LYS A 32 57.61 -35.15 22.49
CA LYS A 32 57.51 -34.53 21.16
C LYS A 32 56.64 -35.31 20.17
N MET A 33 55.87 -34.54 19.39
CA MET A 33 55.27 -34.91 18.10
C MET A 33 56.31 -35.44 17.12
N LYS A 34 55.94 -36.47 16.36
CA LYS A 34 56.66 -36.95 15.18
C LYS A 34 55.80 -36.66 13.95
N THR A 35 56.25 -35.69 13.15
CA THR A 35 55.70 -35.31 11.85
C THR A 35 55.92 -36.44 10.84
N THR A 36 54.90 -36.82 10.08
CA THR A 36 55.08 -37.55 8.81
C THR A 36 54.33 -36.77 7.73
N LEU A 37 55.11 -36.13 6.85
CA LEU A 37 54.63 -35.61 5.56
C LEU A 37 54.42 -36.81 4.64
N ALA A 38 53.23 -36.93 4.04
CA ALA A 38 53.02 -37.70 2.82
C ALA A 38 52.70 -36.70 1.70
N THR A 39 53.61 -36.64 0.73
CA THR A 39 53.47 -35.98 -0.57
C THR A 39 52.53 -36.78 -1.46
N GLU A 40 51.49 -36.14 -2.01
CA GLU A 40 50.68 -36.69 -3.10
C GLU A 40 51.37 -36.36 -4.44
N GLN A 41 51.53 -37.38 -5.27
CA GLN A 41 52.02 -37.30 -6.64
C GLN A 41 50.83 -37.18 -7.60
N ASP A 42 50.99 -36.31 -8.61
CA ASP A 42 50.08 -36.13 -9.72
C ASP A 42 49.98 -37.40 -10.58
N GLY A 43 48.76 -37.82 -10.89
CA GLY A 43 48.46 -38.87 -11.86
C GLY A 43 47.30 -38.44 -12.75
N ASP A 44 47.59 -38.18 -14.02
CA ASP A 44 46.62 -37.99 -15.10
C ASP A 44 45.84 -39.30 -15.32
N GLY A 45 44.51 -39.20 -15.32
CA GLY A 45 43.59 -40.29 -15.64
C GLY A 45 42.23 -39.75 -16.05
N ASP A 46 41.97 -39.80 -17.36
CA ASP A 46 40.64 -39.62 -17.98
C ASP A 46 39.69 -40.70 -17.42
N GLY A 47 38.59 -40.28 -16.78
CA GLY A 47 37.61 -41.20 -16.21
C GLY A 47 36.39 -40.47 -15.67
N ASP A 48 35.26 -40.66 -16.35
CA ASP A 48 33.86 -40.60 -15.93
C ASP A 48 33.47 -39.56 -14.87
N GLU A 49 32.67 -38.56 -15.27
CA GLU A 49 31.92 -37.67 -14.38
C GLU A 49 30.84 -38.45 -13.60
N GLU A 50 31.25 -39.33 -12.67
CA GLU A 50 30.38 -39.80 -11.61
C GLU A 50 30.07 -38.62 -10.69
N LEU A 51 28.77 -38.40 -10.48
CA LEU A 51 28.18 -37.43 -9.55
C LEU A 51 28.57 -37.77 -8.10
N GLU A 52 29.82 -37.52 -7.72
CA GLU A 52 30.22 -37.52 -6.32
C GLU A 52 29.55 -36.33 -5.63
N ILE A 53 28.44 -36.61 -4.91
CA ILE A 53 27.99 -35.75 -3.82
C ILE A 53 29.06 -35.82 -2.74
N SER A 54 30.12 -35.05 -2.96
CA SER A 54 31.31 -35.00 -2.13
C SER A 54 30.96 -34.70 -0.67
N SER A 55 31.79 -35.22 0.24
CA SER A 55 31.68 -35.21 1.71
C SER A 55 30.99 -33.98 2.32
N PRO A 56 30.29 -34.13 3.48
CA PRO A 56 29.54 -33.05 4.13
C PRO A 56 30.33 -31.74 4.17
N LEU A 57 29.69 -30.63 3.76
CA LEU A 57 30.28 -29.29 3.84
C LEU A 57 30.63 -28.97 5.30
N ARG A 58 31.92 -28.96 5.62
CA ARG A 58 32.43 -28.54 6.94
C ARG A 58 33.09 -27.19 6.81
N GLU A 59 32.61 -26.21 7.56
CA GLU A 59 33.25 -24.91 7.62
C GLU A 59 34.64 -25.03 8.27
N PRO A 60 35.69 -24.43 7.67
CA PRO A 60 37.02 -24.41 8.26
C PRO A 60 37.02 -23.62 9.58
N TYR A 61 37.37 -24.30 10.68
CA TYR A 61 37.45 -23.72 12.02
C TYR A 61 38.90 -23.47 12.43
N VAL A 62 39.17 -22.34 13.07
CA VAL A 62 40.45 -22.05 13.72
C VAL A 62 40.26 -22.25 15.23
N PRO A 63 41.01 -23.14 15.88
CA PRO A 63 40.88 -23.37 17.32
C PRO A 63 41.11 -22.10 18.16
N ASP A 64 40.28 -21.92 19.20
CA ASP A 64 40.30 -20.73 20.06
C ASP A 64 41.64 -20.46 20.77
N GLY A 65 42.52 -21.47 20.84
CA GLY A 65 43.88 -21.36 21.39
C GLY A 65 44.88 -20.63 20.48
N VAL A 66 44.52 -20.36 19.22
CA VAL A 66 45.40 -19.72 18.22
C VAL A 66 45.04 -18.24 18.05
N LYS A 67 45.29 -17.44 19.09
CA LYS A 67 44.91 -16.01 19.09
C LYS A 67 45.95 -15.09 18.46
N ASP A 68 47.23 -15.46 18.50
CA ASP A 68 48.29 -14.63 17.92
C ASP A 68 48.44 -14.86 16.41
N ARG A 69 47.95 -13.87 15.66
CA ARG A 69 47.97 -13.84 14.20
C ARG A 69 49.37 -13.67 13.61
N ARG A 70 50.33 -13.10 14.36
CA ARG A 70 51.71 -12.90 13.90
C ARG A 70 52.55 -14.16 14.06
N ALA A 71 52.39 -14.90 15.15
CA ALA A 71 53.08 -16.17 15.37
C ALA A 71 52.55 -17.31 14.48
N ASN A 72 51.27 -17.24 14.08
CA ASN A 72 50.56 -18.33 13.39
C ASN A 72 50.12 -17.97 11.96
N GLN A 73 50.88 -17.12 11.25
CA GLN A 73 50.52 -16.66 9.90
C GLN A 73 50.22 -17.80 8.93
N HIS A 74 50.96 -18.91 9.02
CA HIS A 74 50.75 -20.10 8.19
C HIS A 74 49.39 -20.77 8.43
N ILE A 75 48.91 -20.82 9.69
CA ILE A 75 47.59 -21.38 10.06
C ILE A 75 46.47 -20.50 9.50
N PHE A 76 46.60 -19.18 9.63
CA PHE A 76 45.61 -18.24 9.08
C PHE A 76 45.60 -18.23 7.55
N ALA A 77 46.76 -18.38 6.90
CA ALA A 77 46.84 -18.52 5.44
C ALA A 77 46.18 -19.82 4.96
N ALA A 78 46.45 -20.94 5.63
CA ALA A 78 45.81 -22.23 5.34
C ALA A 78 44.30 -22.19 5.57
N CYS A 79 43.84 -21.55 6.66
CA CYS A 79 42.41 -21.37 6.92
C CYS A 79 41.76 -20.46 5.87
N LYS A 80 42.42 -19.39 5.42
CA LYS A 80 41.92 -18.52 4.34
C LYS A 80 41.76 -19.30 3.04
N LEU A 81 42.73 -20.13 2.67
CA LEU A 81 42.65 -21.00 1.50
C LEU A 81 41.53 -22.04 1.64
N ALA A 82 41.41 -22.66 2.81
CA ALA A 82 40.33 -23.61 3.11
C ALA A 82 38.95 -22.95 3.04
N LYS A 83 38.81 -21.69 3.50
CA LYS A 83 37.58 -20.91 3.41
C LYS A 83 37.22 -20.57 1.96
N ALA A 84 38.22 -20.24 1.13
CA ALA A 84 38.00 -20.03 -0.30
C ALA A 84 37.49 -21.32 -0.99
N LYS A 85 38.16 -22.45 -0.75
CA LYS A 85 37.73 -23.78 -1.25
C LYS A 85 36.34 -24.18 -0.73
N PHE A 86 36.04 -23.90 0.54
CA PHE A 86 34.71 -24.13 1.12
C PHE A 86 33.65 -23.27 0.42
N SER A 87 33.93 -21.99 0.17
CA SER A 87 32.99 -21.10 -0.54
C SER A 87 32.72 -21.61 -1.96
N GLU A 88 33.76 -21.96 -2.70
CA GLU A 88 33.63 -22.47 -4.07
C GLU A 88 32.85 -23.79 -4.13
N LYS A 89 33.14 -24.71 -3.19
CA LYS A 89 32.38 -25.95 -3.04
C LYS A 89 30.93 -25.69 -2.67
N ARG A 90 30.67 -24.75 -1.76
CA ARG A 90 29.30 -24.34 -1.37
C ARG A 90 28.56 -23.73 -2.56
N ASP A 91 29.21 -22.90 -3.37
CA ASP A 91 28.61 -22.30 -4.57
C ASP A 91 28.27 -23.36 -5.62
N ARG A 92 29.15 -24.35 -5.81
CA ARG A 92 28.87 -25.51 -6.68
C ARG A 92 27.72 -26.36 -6.15
N VAL A 93 27.69 -26.64 -4.84
CA VAL A 93 26.58 -27.37 -4.20
C VAL A 93 25.27 -26.58 -4.28
N ASN A 94 25.28 -25.26 -4.08
CA ASN A 94 24.09 -24.42 -4.21
C ASN A 94 23.56 -24.36 -5.65
N LYS A 95 24.43 -24.52 -6.67
CA LYS A 95 24.01 -24.67 -8.08
C LYS A 95 23.39 -26.04 -8.36
N LEU A 96 23.90 -27.11 -7.74
CA LEU A 96 23.44 -28.49 -7.95
C LEU A 96 22.24 -28.87 -7.09
N LEU A 97 22.14 -28.28 -5.88
CA LEU A 97 21.10 -28.51 -4.87
C LEU A 97 20.54 -27.14 -4.44
N PRO A 98 19.55 -26.61 -5.17
CA PRO A 98 18.90 -25.34 -4.83
C PRO A 98 18.30 -25.33 -3.42
N THR A 99 17.98 -26.51 -2.87
CA THR A 99 17.45 -26.71 -1.52
C THR A 99 18.38 -26.22 -0.41
N CYS A 100 19.70 -26.14 -0.64
CA CYS A 100 20.66 -25.64 0.36
C CYS A 100 20.46 -24.15 0.69
N GLN A 101 19.95 -23.36 -0.26
CA GLN A 101 19.69 -21.92 -0.08
C GLN A 101 18.54 -21.66 0.91
N TYR A 102 17.68 -22.64 1.16
CA TYR A 102 16.52 -22.50 2.07
C TYR A 102 16.90 -22.56 3.55
N PHE A 103 18.11 -23.02 3.90
CA PHE A 103 18.60 -23.06 5.27
C PHE A 103 19.28 -21.75 5.71
N GLU A 104 19.58 -20.83 4.79
CA GLU A 104 20.31 -19.58 5.07
C GLU A 104 19.41 -18.35 5.22
N ARG A 105 18.10 -18.42 4.94
CA ARG A 105 17.20 -17.27 5.11
C ARG A 105 16.88 -17.04 6.59
N PRO A 106 17.08 -15.82 7.14
CA PRO A 106 16.64 -15.49 8.49
C PRO A 106 15.15 -15.80 8.64
N LEU A 107 14.78 -16.55 9.67
CA LEU A 107 13.37 -16.76 10.01
C LEU A 107 12.74 -15.40 10.27
N VAL A 108 11.73 -15.01 9.48
CA VAL A 108 10.87 -13.88 9.84
C VAL A 108 10.38 -14.11 11.27
N SER A 109 10.51 -13.11 12.12
CA SER A 109 10.13 -13.16 13.53
C SER A 109 8.60 -13.18 13.69
N VAL A 110 7.98 -14.28 13.25
CA VAL A 110 6.54 -14.54 13.32
C VAL A 110 6.29 -15.50 14.47
N PRO A 111 5.25 -15.27 15.32
CA PRO A 111 4.80 -16.25 16.29
C PRO A 111 4.48 -17.61 15.65
N ASP A 112 4.61 -18.70 16.39
CA ASP A 112 4.39 -20.06 15.84
C ASP A 112 2.99 -20.26 15.24
N ALA A 113 1.98 -19.56 15.76
CA ALA A 113 0.64 -19.54 15.17
C ALA A 113 0.66 -19.02 13.72
N GLY A 114 1.34 -17.89 13.47
CA GLY A 114 1.49 -17.34 12.13
C GLY A 114 2.27 -18.26 11.20
N ARG A 115 3.29 -18.98 11.69
CA ARG A 115 4.02 -19.96 10.86
C ARG A 115 3.13 -21.10 10.38
N LYS A 116 2.21 -21.59 11.23
CA LYS A 116 1.25 -22.64 10.88
C LYS A 116 0.19 -22.15 9.88
N ALA A 117 -0.21 -20.88 9.99
CA ALA A 117 -1.20 -20.26 9.12
C ALA A 117 -0.72 -20.02 7.68
N VAL A 118 0.58 -19.77 7.49
CA VAL A 118 1.15 -19.38 6.18
C VAL A 118 0.99 -20.46 5.12
N LEU A 119 1.39 -21.71 5.41
CA LEU A 119 1.44 -22.75 4.38
C LEU A 119 0.06 -23.10 3.79
N PRO A 120 -1.02 -23.27 4.59
CA PRO A 120 -2.36 -23.43 4.06
C PRO A 120 -2.82 -22.26 3.18
N ALA A 121 -2.62 -21.02 3.63
CA ALA A 121 -3.02 -19.82 2.88
C ALA A 121 -2.23 -19.69 1.56
N ALA A 122 -0.92 -19.94 1.60
CA ALA A 122 0.00 -19.84 0.46
C ALA A 122 -0.31 -20.84 -0.67
N ARG A 123 -1.02 -21.94 -0.40
CA ARG A 123 -1.48 -22.90 -1.42
C ARG A 123 -2.61 -22.33 -2.29
N SER A 124 -3.41 -21.42 -1.74
CA SER A 124 -4.49 -20.74 -2.48
C SER A 124 -4.02 -19.53 -3.28
N LEU A 125 -2.81 -19.03 -2.99
CA LEU A 125 -2.20 -17.86 -3.61
C LEU A 125 -1.49 -18.23 -4.90
N ILE A 126 -1.79 -17.54 -6.00
CA ILE A 126 -1.13 -17.71 -7.31
C ILE A 126 -0.67 -16.35 -7.84
N ARG A 127 0.11 -16.36 -8.93
CA ARG A 127 0.55 -15.15 -9.61
C ARG A 127 -0.14 -15.02 -10.97
N LEU A 128 -0.49 -13.79 -11.35
CA LEU A 128 -1.07 -13.45 -12.63
C LEU A 128 -0.23 -12.37 -13.31
N SER A 129 -0.22 -12.39 -14.64
CA SER A 129 0.35 -11.34 -15.46
C SER A 129 -0.55 -11.04 -16.63
N SER A 130 -0.58 -9.79 -17.07
CA SER A 130 -1.42 -9.34 -18.17
C SER A 130 -0.63 -8.65 -19.27
N SER A 131 -1.17 -8.69 -20.48
CA SER A 131 -0.61 -8.01 -21.64
C SER A 131 -1.68 -7.59 -22.63
N VAL A 132 -1.38 -6.56 -23.43
CA VAL A 132 -2.19 -6.16 -24.59
C VAL A 132 -1.31 -6.30 -25.83
N GLY A 133 -1.65 -7.26 -26.68
CA GLY A 133 -0.78 -7.67 -27.78
C GLY A 133 0.57 -8.17 -27.26
N ARG A 134 1.67 -7.52 -27.64
CA ARG A 134 3.02 -7.85 -27.16
C ARG A 134 3.49 -7.00 -25.98
N GLN A 135 2.67 -6.06 -25.52
CA GLN A 135 3.07 -5.12 -24.46
C GLN A 135 2.59 -5.63 -23.11
N PRO A 136 3.49 -5.91 -22.14
CA PRO A 136 3.09 -6.29 -20.80
C PRO A 136 2.44 -5.11 -20.08
N LEU A 137 1.30 -5.36 -19.44
CA LEU A 137 0.54 -4.37 -18.65
C LEU A 137 0.97 -4.41 -17.18
N THR A 138 0.63 -5.44 -16.43
CA THR A 138 1.09 -5.53 -15.04
C THR A 138 1.08 -6.96 -14.54
N ARG A 139 1.50 -7.14 -13.29
CA ARG A 139 1.47 -8.39 -12.56
C ARG A 139 0.65 -8.18 -11.29
N SER A 140 0.06 -9.26 -10.79
CA SER A 140 -0.74 -9.25 -9.58
C SER A 140 -0.73 -10.63 -8.95
N ALA A 141 -0.97 -10.71 -7.64
CA ALA A 141 -1.34 -11.94 -6.98
C ALA A 141 -2.83 -12.23 -7.14
N GLY A 142 -3.21 -13.50 -7.00
CA GLY A 142 -4.61 -13.91 -7.00
C GLY A 142 -4.91 -15.05 -6.05
N LEU A 143 -6.18 -15.19 -5.72
CA LEU A 143 -6.70 -16.12 -4.73
C LEU A 143 -7.76 -17.02 -5.35
N TRP A 144 -7.62 -18.33 -5.19
CA TRP A 144 -8.69 -19.27 -5.56
C TRP A 144 -9.87 -19.13 -4.62
N ILE A 145 -11.01 -18.67 -5.14
CA ILE A 145 -12.23 -18.46 -4.36
C ILE A 145 -13.33 -19.47 -4.67
N ASP A 146 -13.20 -20.22 -5.77
CA ASP A 146 -14.15 -21.24 -6.19
C ASP A 146 -13.50 -22.34 -7.02
N TRP A 147 -14.12 -23.52 -7.02
CA TRP A 147 -13.65 -24.69 -7.75
C TRP A 147 -14.82 -25.59 -8.17
N ASP A 148 -14.94 -25.83 -9.47
CA ASP A 148 -15.87 -26.79 -10.05
C ASP A 148 -15.12 -28.06 -10.48
N GLU A 149 -15.34 -29.15 -9.73
CA GLU A 149 -14.76 -30.47 -10.01
C GLU A 149 -15.24 -31.04 -11.36
N GLY A 150 -16.47 -30.72 -11.79
CA GLY A 150 -17.04 -31.28 -13.01
C GLY A 150 -16.42 -30.72 -14.28
N SER A 151 -16.07 -29.42 -14.28
CA SER A 151 -15.43 -28.74 -15.42
C SER A 151 -13.93 -28.54 -15.27
N GLY A 152 -13.31 -28.95 -14.15
CA GLY A 152 -11.89 -28.72 -13.89
C GLY A 152 -11.52 -27.23 -13.91
N THR A 153 -12.42 -26.37 -13.44
CA THR A 153 -12.27 -24.92 -13.55
C THR A 153 -12.38 -24.25 -12.20
N GLY A 154 -11.43 -23.36 -11.89
CA GLY A 154 -11.46 -22.50 -10.73
C GLY A 154 -11.77 -21.04 -11.06
N ILE A 155 -12.20 -20.31 -10.04
CA ILE A 155 -12.35 -18.85 -10.08
C ILE A 155 -11.27 -18.21 -9.22
N VAL A 156 -10.59 -17.21 -9.80
CA VAL A 156 -9.54 -16.41 -9.16
C VAL A 156 -10.06 -15.01 -8.89
N LEU A 157 -9.92 -14.55 -7.64
CA LEU A 157 -10.06 -13.14 -7.24
C LEU A 157 -8.69 -12.46 -7.26
N THR A 158 -8.60 -11.27 -7.83
CA THR A 158 -7.38 -10.45 -7.90
C THR A 158 -7.74 -8.96 -7.96
N SER A 159 -6.74 -8.07 -7.97
CA SER A 159 -6.94 -6.63 -8.15
C SER A 159 -7.31 -6.31 -9.61
N ALA A 160 -8.25 -5.40 -9.82
CA ALA A 160 -8.59 -4.93 -11.17
C ALA A 160 -7.45 -4.15 -11.84
N HIS A 161 -6.47 -3.68 -11.06
CA HIS A 161 -5.21 -3.12 -11.57
C HIS A 161 -4.54 -4.07 -12.58
N LEU A 162 -4.73 -5.39 -12.44
CA LEU A 162 -4.21 -6.38 -13.38
C LEU A 162 -4.52 -6.05 -14.84
N ILE A 163 -5.66 -5.45 -15.15
CA ILE A 163 -6.05 -5.12 -16.53
C ILE A 163 -6.16 -3.62 -16.78
N ARG A 164 -5.62 -2.78 -15.89
CA ARG A 164 -5.63 -1.33 -16.04
C ARG A 164 -4.49 -0.89 -16.98
N ALA A 165 -4.75 0.11 -17.82
CA ALA A 165 -3.74 0.70 -18.69
C ALA A 165 -2.59 1.28 -17.87
N LYS A 166 -1.35 1.06 -18.33
CA LYS A 166 -0.18 1.73 -17.75
C LYS A 166 -0.32 3.24 -17.91
N LYS A 167 -0.07 3.99 -16.83
CA LYS A 167 -0.01 5.47 -16.87
C LYS A 167 1.03 5.91 -17.93
N PRO A 168 0.73 6.83 -18.84
CA PRO A 168 1.78 7.64 -19.45
C PRO A 168 2.31 8.61 -18.40
N LEU A 169 3.62 8.58 -18.11
CA LEU A 169 4.32 9.69 -17.49
C LEU A 169 5.10 10.43 -18.60
N PRO A 170 5.15 11.78 -18.61
CA PRO A 170 5.49 12.57 -17.42
C PRO A 170 4.69 13.87 -17.12
N LYS A 171 4.73 14.24 -15.83
CA LYS A 171 4.67 15.58 -15.19
C LYS A 171 3.39 16.43 -15.12
N ASP A 172 2.35 16.21 -15.91
CA ASP A 172 1.11 17.05 -15.83
C ASP A 172 -0.16 16.25 -15.45
N TYR A 173 -0.06 15.34 -14.49
CA TYR A 173 -1.09 14.32 -14.26
C TYR A 173 -1.92 14.50 -12.99
N TRP A 174 -2.63 15.63 -12.84
CA TRP A 174 -3.66 15.73 -11.80
C TRP A 174 -5.08 16.04 -12.31
N MET A 175 -5.28 16.31 -13.60
CA MET A 175 -6.53 16.91 -14.12
C MET A 175 -7.33 16.09 -15.15
N LEU A 176 -6.94 14.87 -15.51
CA LEU A 176 -7.67 14.13 -16.55
C LEU A 176 -8.71 13.17 -15.95
N LYS A 177 -9.95 13.29 -16.45
CA LYS A 177 -11.12 12.46 -16.15
C LYS A 177 -10.93 10.96 -16.47
N ASP A 178 -9.87 10.59 -17.20
CA ASP A 178 -9.57 9.22 -17.65
C ASP A 178 -8.45 8.55 -16.85
N ARG A 179 -8.51 8.62 -15.51
CA ARG A 179 -7.46 8.00 -14.67
C ARG A 179 -7.44 6.47 -14.73
N HIS A 180 -8.50 5.80 -15.22
CA HIS A 180 -8.71 4.37 -15.06
C HIS A 180 -9.21 3.69 -16.33
N LEU A 181 -8.49 3.84 -17.44
CA LEU A 181 -8.79 3.04 -18.62
C LEU A 181 -8.45 1.57 -18.33
N TYR A 182 -9.45 0.69 -18.35
CA TYR A 182 -9.27 -0.76 -18.23
C TYR A 182 -9.27 -1.40 -19.63
N HIS A 183 -8.56 -2.51 -19.76
CA HIS A 183 -8.50 -3.35 -20.96
C HIS A 183 -9.16 -4.71 -20.69
N PRO A 184 -10.50 -4.84 -20.76
CA PRO A 184 -11.17 -6.13 -20.57
C PRO A 184 -10.73 -7.22 -21.54
N GLY A 185 -10.19 -6.84 -22.71
CA GLY A 185 -9.60 -7.75 -23.71
C GLY A 185 -8.11 -8.05 -23.51
N ALA A 186 -7.51 -7.65 -22.39
CA ALA A 186 -6.12 -7.99 -22.09
C ALA A 186 -5.96 -9.52 -21.93
N GLN A 187 -4.89 -10.07 -22.48
CA GLN A 187 -4.54 -11.48 -22.29
C GLN A 187 -3.96 -11.63 -20.88
N VAL A 188 -4.57 -12.50 -20.08
CA VAL A 188 -4.11 -12.80 -18.72
C VAL A 188 -3.58 -14.21 -18.65
N THR A 189 -2.35 -14.34 -18.16
CA THR A 189 -1.66 -15.61 -17.89
C THR A 189 -1.61 -15.82 -16.39
N VAL A 190 -2.04 -17.01 -15.96
CA VAL A 190 -2.00 -17.47 -14.59
C VAL A 190 -0.82 -18.41 -14.43
N HIS A 191 0.03 -18.15 -13.45
CA HIS A 191 1.24 -18.93 -13.13
C HIS A 191 0.95 -19.81 -11.92
N LEU A 192 1.00 -21.12 -12.12
CA LEU A 192 0.65 -22.14 -11.12
C LEU A 192 1.88 -22.61 -10.34
N HIS A 193 1.65 -23.25 -9.20
CA HIS A 193 2.73 -23.67 -8.27
C HIS A 193 3.69 -24.73 -8.83
N ASP A 194 3.32 -25.40 -9.92
CA ASP A 194 4.14 -26.41 -10.59
C ASP A 194 4.85 -25.84 -11.84
N ASP A 195 5.04 -24.51 -11.85
CA ASP A 195 5.67 -23.74 -12.94
C ASP A 195 4.93 -23.81 -14.29
N THR A 196 3.73 -24.41 -14.31
CA THR A 196 2.86 -24.40 -15.48
C THR A 196 2.06 -23.10 -15.56
N THR A 197 1.52 -22.81 -16.75
CA THR A 197 0.70 -21.63 -16.99
C THR A 197 -0.66 -21.99 -17.56
N ALA A 198 -1.67 -21.19 -17.22
CA ALA A 198 -3.02 -21.31 -17.73
C ALA A 198 -3.55 -19.95 -18.21
N GLU A 199 -4.51 -19.97 -19.13
CA GLU A 199 -5.20 -18.76 -19.57
C GLU A 199 -6.24 -18.33 -18.52
N GLY A 200 -6.19 -17.07 -18.11
CA GLY A 200 -7.19 -16.44 -17.25
C GLY A 200 -8.21 -15.69 -18.08
N ARG A 201 -9.45 -16.21 -18.17
CA ARG A 201 -10.54 -15.52 -18.85
C ARG A 201 -11.25 -14.58 -17.89
N LEU A 202 -11.25 -13.28 -18.18
CA LEU A 202 -11.98 -12.31 -17.37
C LEU A 202 -13.48 -12.65 -17.33
N LEU A 203 -14.03 -12.75 -16.12
CA LEU A 203 -15.46 -12.88 -15.88
C LEU A 203 -16.10 -11.53 -15.60
N TYR A 204 -15.46 -10.74 -14.74
CA TYR A 204 -15.99 -9.46 -14.28
C TYR A 204 -14.89 -8.62 -13.61
N HIS A 205 -15.02 -7.30 -13.65
CA HIS A 205 -14.19 -6.39 -12.86
C HIS A 205 -15.05 -5.25 -12.28
N GLN A 206 -14.67 -4.75 -11.12
CA GLN A 206 -15.31 -3.64 -10.44
C GLN A 206 -14.25 -2.61 -10.05
N GLU A 207 -14.38 -1.42 -10.62
CA GLU A 207 -13.44 -0.32 -10.47
C GLU A 207 -13.47 0.31 -9.08
N HIS A 208 -14.66 0.38 -8.45
CA HIS A 208 -14.80 1.05 -7.16
C HIS A 208 -14.00 0.33 -6.06
N TYR A 209 -14.10 -0.99 -6.00
CA TYR A 209 -13.39 -1.83 -5.02
C TYR A 209 -12.06 -2.39 -5.57
N ASP A 210 -11.68 -2.04 -6.80
CA ASP A 210 -10.50 -2.58 -7.49
C ASP A 210 -10.41 -4.12 -7.45
N VAL A 211 -11.50 -4.81 -7.76
CA VAL A 211 -11.56 -6.29 -7.79
C VAL A 211 -11.82 -6.82 -9.19
N ALA A 212 -11.22 -7.95 -9.53
CA ALA A 212 -11.48 -8.68 -10.77
C ALA A 212 -11.55 -10.18 -10.53
N PHE A 213 -12.42 -10.85 -11.31
CA PHE A 213 -12.66 -12.28 -11.27
C PHE A 213 -12.26 -12.91 -12.60
N PHE A 214 -11.48 -13.99 -12.52
CA PHE A 214 -11.01 -14.74 -13.70
C PHE A 214 -11.40 -16.20 -13.59
N LYS A 215 -11.84 -16.77 -14.70
CA LYS A 215 -12.05 -18.20 -14.89
C LYS A 215 -10.77 -18.85 -15.42
N VAL A 216 -10.36 -19.94 -14.80
CA VAL A 216 -9.09 -20.61 -15.12
C VAL A 216 -9.31 -22.13 -15.12
N ALA A 217 -9.04 -22.79 -16.25
CA ALA A 217 -9.08 -24.25 -16.33
C ALA A 217 -7.73 -24.83 -15.86
N VAL A 218 -7.77 -25.80 -14.95
CA VAL A 218 -6.58 -26.48 -14.43
C VAL A 218 -6.85 -27.96 -14.20
N ASP A 219 -5.85 -28.81 -14.40
CA ASP A 219 -6.01 -30.27 -14.33
C ASP A 219 -6.06 -30.83 -12.90
N ARG A 220 -5.85 -29.98 -11.90
CA ARG A 220 -5.70 -30.37 -10.50
C ARG A 220 -6.62 -29.55 -9.61
N ARG A 221 -7.13 -30.20 -8.56
CA ARG A 221 -7.92 -29.56 -7.52
C ARG A 221 -7.12 -28.43 -6.87
N VAL A 222 -7.75 -27.27 -6.73
CA VAL A 222 -7.16 -26.08 -6.09
C VAL A 222 -7.57 -25.98 -4.61
N GLN A 223 -6.71 -25.34 -3.81
CA GLN A 223 -7.02 -25.02 -2.42
C GLN A 223 -7.75 -23.68 -2.38
N LEU A 224 -8.96 -23.66 -1.82
CA LEU A 224 -9.73 -22.43 -1.67
C LEU A 224 -9.26 -21.59 -0.50
N THR A 225 -9.34 -20.28 -0.69
CA THR A 225 -9.06 -19.27 0.31
C THR A 225 -10.22 -19.15 1.31
N SER A 226 -9.89 -19.04 2.60
CA SER A 226 -10.84 -18.68 3.65
C SER A 226 -10.71 -17.21 3.97
N PHE A 227 -11.84 -16.50 4.10
CA PHE A 227 -11.89 -15.10 4.49
C PHE A 227 -12.31 -14.97 5.95
N ALA A 228 -11.86 -13.91 6.62
CA ALA A 228 -12.35 -13.51 7.93
C ALA A 228 -13.63 -12.68 7.79
N ASP A 229 -14.56 -12.80 8.74
CA ASP A 229 -15.81 -12.03 8.72
C ASP A 229 -15.57 -10.56 9.08
N THR A 230 -14.59 -10.31 9.96
CA THR A 230 -14.28 -8.99 10.50
C THR A 230 -12.77 -8.75 10.54
N VAL A 231 -12.38 -7.49 10.42
CA VAL A 231 -10.99 -7.04 10.48
C VAL A 231 -10.82 -6.13 11.69
N ASN A 232 -9.92 -6.48 12.60
CA ASN A 232 -9.69 -5.69 13.81
C ASN A 232 -8.54 -4.70 13.64
N MET A 233 -8.76 -3.49 14.16
CA MET A 233 -7.76 -2.44 14.19
C MET A 233 -6.54 -2.81 15.04
N GLY A 234 -5.35 -2.55 14.53
CA GLY A 234 -4.09 -2.83 15.24
C GLY A 234 -3.73 -4.31 15.32
N GLN A 235 -4.54 -5.21 14.73
CA GLN A 235 -4.23 -6.63 14.72
C GLN A 235 -2.95 -6.91 13.93
N LYS A 236 -2.17 -7.87 14.41
CA LYS A 236 -1.00 -8.38 13.69
C LYS A 236 -1.48 -9.24 12.54
N ALA A 237 -0.83 -9.07 11.39
CA ALA A 237 -1.17 -9.79 10.18
C ALA A 237 0.08 -10.11 9.36
N LEU A 238 -0.07 -11.05 8.42
CA LEU A 238 0.95 -11.40 7.46
C LEU A 238 0.44 -11.07 6.06
N ARG A 239 1.26 -10.40 5.26
CA ARG A 239 1.03 -10.22 3.83
C ARG A 239 1.77 -11.34 3.09
N LEU A 240 1.08 -12.06 2.22
CA LEU A 240 1.66 -13.15 1.45
C LEU A 240 1.77 -12.77 -0.03
N GLY A 241 2.92 -13.04 -0.61
CA GLY A 241 3.24 -12.74 -2.01
C GLY A 241 3.97 -13.88 -2.69
N ARG A 242 4.12 -13.79 -4.01
CA ARG A 242 4.93 -14.72 -4.80
C ARG A 242 5.95 -13.93 -5.61
N GLU A 243 7.23 -14.28 -5.48
CA GLU A 243 8.30 -13.71 -6.32
C GLU A 243 8.16 -14.18 -7.78
N GLU A 244 9.04 -13.70 -8.68
CA GLU A 244 9.03 -14.06 -10.09
C GLU A 244 9.30 -15.56 -10.32
N ASN A 245 10.16 -16.16 -9.49
CA ASN A 245 10.42 -17.60 -9.45
C ASN A 245 9.35 -18.38 -8.65
N LEU A 246 8.18 -17.77 -8.40
CA LEU A 246 7.06 -18.32 -7.63
C LEU A 246 7.39 -18.68 -6.17
N ASN A 247 8.54 -18.25 -5.64
CA ASN A 247 8.85 -18.44 -4.23
C ASN A 247 7.93 -17.60 -3.35
N LEU A 248 7.53 -18.18 -2.22
CA LEU A 248 6.66 -17.52 -1.26
C LEU A 248 7.41 -16.39 -0.56
N ARG A 249 6.80 -15.19 -0.58
CA ARG A 249 7.21 -14.04 0.22
C ARG A 249 6.24 -13.83 1.36
N ILE A 250 6.78 -13.52 2.54
CA ILE A 250 6.01 -13.28 3.76
C ILE A 250 6.47 -11.96 4.35
N THR A 251 5.55 -11.03 4.57
CA THR A 251 5.83 -9.77 5.25
C THR A 251 4.97 -9.68 6.51
N HIS A 252 5.61 -9.43 7.67
CA HIS A 252 4.91 -9.26 8.93
C HIS A 252 4.63 -7.78 9.20
N GLY A 253 3.40 -7.48 9.61
CA GLY A 253 2.98 -6.12 9.87
C GLY A 253 1.73 -6.03 10.74
N LYS A 254 1.12 -4.86 10.73
CA LYS A 254 -0.12 -4.56 11.44
C LYS A 254 -1.13 -3.90 10.52
N VAL A 255 -2.39 -4.25 10.73
CA VAL A 255 -3.51 -3.57 10.09
C VAL A 255 -3.82 -2.28 10.83
N LYS A 256 -4.03 -1.19 10.09
CA LYS A 256 -4.57 0.07 10.59
C LYS A 256 -5.66 0.56 9.63
N LEU A 257 -6.52 1.40 10.16
CA LEU A 257 -7.39 2.29 9.41
C LEU A 257 -6.72 3.65 9.52
N ASP A 258 -6.43 4.23 8.38
CA ASP A 258 -5.80 5.54 8.24
C ASP A 258 -6.67 6.35 7.26
N GLU A 259 -6.42 7.65 7.19
CA GLU A 259 -7.02 8.49 6.16
C GLU A 259 -6.62 7.98 4.79
N ALA A 260 -7.58 7.92 3.86
CA ALA A 260 -7.26 7.66 2.46
C ALA A 260 -6.33 8.76 1.96
N GLU A 261 -5.15 8.40 1.42
CA GLU A 261 -4.28 9.41 0.83
C GLU A 261 -5.06 10.20 -0.24
N LEU A 262 -4.96 11.52 -0.16
CA LEU A 262 -5.64 12.46 -1.06
C LEU A 262 -5.31 12.09 -2.52
N GLY A 263 -6.27 11.47 -3.20
CA GLY A 263 -6.16 11.08 -4.61
C GLY A 263 -6.35 9.59 -4.91
N GLU A 264 -6.33 8.70 -3.91
CA GLU A 264 -6.64 7.27 -4.13
C GLU A 264 -8.15 7.07 -4.37
N GLY A 265 -9.02 7.89 -3.75
CA GLY A 265 -10.47 7.86 -3.94
C GLY A 265 -11.14 6.53 -3.52
N HIS A 266 -10.48 5.74 -2.69
CA HIS A 266 -11.02 4.53 -2.07
C HIS A 266 -11.16 4.78 -0.56
N HIS A 267 -12.27 5.39 -0.14
CA HIS A 267 -12.52 5.70 1.28
C HIS A 267 -12.84 4.47 2.12
N HIS A 268 -13.00 3.30 1.49
CA HIS A 268 -13.40 2.04 2.11
C HIS A 268 -12.22 1.08 2.36
N ASN A 269 -10.97 1.56 2.24
CA ASN A 269 -9.78 0.75 2.41
C ASN A 269 -9.23 0.80 3.85
N MET A 270 -8.41 -0.21 4.15
CA MET A 270 -7.53 -0.26 5.31
C MET A 270 -6.07 -0.29 4.83
N TYR A 271 -5.13 -0.17 5.76
CA TYR A 271 -3.71 -0.06 5.46
C TYR A 271 -2.90 -1.11 6.23
N PHE A 272 -2.02 -1.80 5.51
CA PHE A 272 -1.07 -2.74 6.06
C PHE A 272 0.29 -2.07 6.26
N TYR A 273 0.73 -1.92 7.51
CA TYR A 273 2.03 -1.35 7.84
C TYR A 273 3.01 -2.48 8.13
N PRO A 274 4.01 -2.71 7.27
CA PRO A 274 5.04 -3.71 7.52
C PRO A 274 5.95 -3.27 8.67
N ASN A 275 6.44 -4.23 9.45
CA ASN A 275 7.38 -3.95 10.55
C ASN A 275 8.79 -3.61 10.05
N GLU A 276 9.12 -4.07 8.85
CA GLU A 276 10.41 -3.86 8.19
C GLU A 276 10.17 -3.18 6.83
N LYS A 277 11.05 -2.27 6.43
CA LYS A 277 10.97 -1.65 5.10
C LYS A 277 11.26 -2.73 4.06
N TYR A 278 10.29 -2.99 3.18
CA TYR A 278 10.47 -3.89 2.07
C TYR A 278 9.64 -3.38 0.89
N GLU A 279 10.24 -3.38 -0.30
CA GLU A 279 9.58 -2.96 -1.53
C GLU A 279 8.69 -4.10 -2.04
N CYS A 280 7.42 -3.78 -2.26
CA CYS A 280 6.46 -4.73 -2.80
C CYS A 280 5.75 -4.12 -4.00
N ASP A 281 5.78 -4.86 -5.11
CA ASP A 281 5.35 -4.33 -6.41
C ASP A 281 4.00 -4.89 -6.88
N ASP A 282 3.46 -5.94 -6.24
CA ASP A 282 2.27 -6.62 -6.73
C ASP A 282 1.05 -6.36 -5.84
N ASP A 283 -0.03 -5.88 -6.46
CA ASP A 283 -1.38 -5.84 -5.90
C ASP A 283 -2.04 -7.22 -5.96
N GLY A 284 -3.20 -7.38 -5.33
CA GLY A 284 -3.93 -8.65 -5.23
C GLY A 284 -3.38 -9.60 -4.15
N GLU A 285 -2.33 -9.20 -3.43
CA GLU A 285 -1.74 -10.00 -2.36
C GLU A 285 -2.68 -10.08 -1.14
N PRO A 286 -2.92 -11.27 -0.55
CA PRO A 286 -3.73 -11.38 0.65
C PRO A 286 -2.98 -10.85 1.88
N VAL A 287 -3.73 -10.18 2.75
CA VAL A 287 -3.38 -9.96 4.16
C VAL A 287 -4.13 -11.01 4.97
N ILE A 288 -3.41 -11.83 5.74
CA ILE A 288 -3.97 -12.90 6.58
C ILE A 288 -3.76 -12.65 8.07
N ASP A 289 -4.70 -13.12 8.89
CA ASP A 289 -4.52 -13.25 10.33
C ASP A 289 -3.65 -14.47 10.69
N PHE A 290 -3.43 -14.69 11.99
CA PHE A 290 -2.66 -15.83 12.50
C PHE A 290 -3.45 -17.15 12.55
N ASP A 291 -4.73 -17.14 12.15
CA ASP A 291 -5.53 -18.34 11.92
C ASP A 291 -5.51 -18.76 10.44
N GLY A 292 -4.88 -17.96 9.58
CA GLY A 292 -4.74 -18.22 8.14
C GLY A 292 -5.93 -17.75 7.32
N LYS A 293 -6.83 -16.96 7.90
CA LYS A 293 -7.95 -16.35 7.18
C LYS A 293 -7.52 -15.02 6.57
N VAL A 294 -7.98 -14.76 5.35
CA VAL A 294 -7.76 -13.50 4.65
C VAL A 294 -8.61 -12.40 5.29
N VAL A 295 -7.95 -11.39 5.84
CA VAL A 295 -8.56 -10.18 6.40
C VAL A 295 -8.65 -9.06 5.36
N GLY A 296 -8.00 -9.21 4.20
CA GLY A 296 -8.17 -8.29 3.08
C GLY A 296 -7.21 -8.56 1.92
N MET A 297 -7.33 -7.78 0.86
CA MET A 297 -6.53 -7.93 -0.36
C MET A 297 -5.90 -6.58 -0.74
N ILE A 298 -4.58 -6.55 -0.91
CA ILE A 298 -3.85 -5.33 -1.28
C ILE A 298 -4.34 -4.85 -2.65
N ASN A 299 -4.62 -3.56 -2.77
CA ASN A 299 -5.04 -2.92 -4.02
C ASN A 299 -4.13 -1.73 -4.40
N CYS A 300 -3.25 -1.29 -3.49
CA CYS A 300 -2.16 -0.38 -3.79
C CYS A 300 -0.93 -0.75 -2.95
N SER A 301 0.03 -1.44 -3.56
CA SER A 301 1.22 -1.96 -2.89
C SER A 301 2.12 -0.84 -2.36
N GLU A 302 2.17 0.31 -3.05
CA GLU A 302 2.95 1.51 -2.70
C GLU A 302 2.54 2.09 -1.34
N SER A 303 1.24 2.27 -1.10
CA SER A 303 0.69 2.80 0.15
C SER A 303 0.39 1.70 1.18
N GLY A 304 0.34 0.43 0.76
CA GLY A 304 -0.12 -0.69 1.59
C GLY A 304 -1.64 -0.71 1.78
N SER A 305 -2.38 0.03 0.94
CA SER A 305 -3.84 0.05 0.93
C SER A 305 -4.40 -1.33 0.55
N PHE A 306 -5.47 -1.72 1.22
CA PHE A 306 -6.13 -3.00 0.98
C PHE A 306 -7.64 -2.93 1.21
N VAL A 307 -8.38 -3.74 0.45
CA VAL A 307 -9.83 -3.90 0.59
C VAL A 307 -10.10 -4.91 1.70
N PRO A 308 -10.82 -4.54 2.77
CA PRO A 308 -11.08 -5.44 3.90
C PRO A 308 -11.97 -6.61 3.51
N SER A 309 -11.80 -7.74 4.18
CA SER A 309 -12.52 -8.99 3.89
C SER A 309 -14.04 -8.87 4.01
N SER A 310 -14.55 -8.01 4.89
CA SER A 310 -15.98 -7.74 5.01
C SER A 310 -16.58 -7.19 3.71
N ILE A 311 -15.86 -6.27 3.05
CA ILE A 311 -16.25 -5.74 1.74
C ILE A 311 -16.07 -6.81 0.66
N LEU A 312 -14.94 -7.52 0.65
CA LEU A 312 -14.69 -8.59 -0.33
C LEU A 312 -15.77 -9.68 -0.29
N ASN A 313 -16.22 -10.08 0.89
CA ASN A 313 -17.30 -11.06 1.06
C ASN A 313 -18.61 -10.56 0.44
N ASN A 314 -18.96 -9.29 0.67
CA ASN A 314 -20.14 -8.67 0.07
C ASN A 314 -20.03 -8.57 -1.46
N CYS A 315 -18.85 -8.18 -1.96
CA CYS A 315 -18.53 -8.16 -3.39
C CYS A 315 -18.69 -9.55 -4.04
N MET A 316 -18.12 -10.59 -3.42
CA MET A 316 -18.24 -11.96 -3.90
C MET A 316 -19.69 -12.46 -3.89
N TYR A 317 -20.47 -12.13 -2.85
CA TYR A 317 -21.88 -12.49 -2.78
C TYR A 317 -22.69 -11.83 -3.92
N LEU A 318 -22.54 -10.52 -4.10
CA LEU A 318 -23.27 -9.78 -5.13
C LEU A 318 -22.92 -10.28 -6.53
N TRP A 319 -21.62 -10.45 -6.82
CA TRP A 319 -21.17 -10.94 -8.12
C TRP A 319 -21.68 -12.36 -8.40
N ARG A 320 -21.62 -13.28 -7.43
CA ARG A 320 -22.08 -14.67 -7.61
C ARG A 320 -23.58 -14.77 -7.86
N ASN A 321 -24.39 -13.98 -7.14
CA ASN A 321 -25.84 -14.09 -7.20
C ASN A 321 -26.46 -13.22 -8.29
N PHE A 322 -25.84 -12.09 -8.62
CA PHE A 322 -26.44 -11.08 -9.50
C PHE A 322 -25.55 -10.68 -10.69
N GLY A 323 -24.33 -11.19 -10.78
CA GLY A 323 -23.42 -10.92 -11.90
C GLY A 323 -22.80 -9.51 -11.94
N CYS A 324 -23.04 -8.69 -10.92
CA CYS A 324 -22.54 -7.31 -10.79
C CYS A 324 -22.35 -6.94 -9.31
N ILE A 325 -21.71 -5.82 -9.02
CA ILE A 325 -21.48 -5.33 -7.65
C ILE A 325 -21.93 -3.87 -7.56
N PRO A 326 -23.26 -3.60 -7.53
CA PRO A 326 -23.75 -2.25 -7.47
C PRO A 326 -23.63 -1.65 -6.07
N ARG A 327 -23.57 -0.32 -6.02
CA ARG A 327 -23.60 0.46 -4.80
C ARG A 327 -24.49 1.69 -4.95
N PRO A 328 -25.27 2.08 -3.92
CA PRO A 328 -25.92 3.38 -3.89
C PRO A 328 -24.89 4.53 -3.92
N HIS A 329 -25.10 5.50 -4.82
CA HIS A 329 -24.26 6.70 -4.92
C HIS A 329 -24.89 7.86 -4.14
N LEU A 330 -24.35 8.15 -2.95
CA LEU A 330 -24.88 9.18 -2.05
C LEU A 330 -24.53 10.61 -2.50
N GLY A 331 -23.50 10.78 -3.31
CA GLY A 331 -22.89 12.07 -3.64
C GLY A 331 -22.16 12.71 -2.46
N LEU A 332 -21.63 11.88 -1.56
CA LEU A 332 -20.99 12.30 -0.31
C LEU A 332 -19.61 11.68 -0.17
N GLN A 333 -18.63 12.50 0.18
CA GLN A 333 -17.34 12.04 0.68
C GLN A 333 -17.28 12.32 2.17
N CYS A 334 -17.00 11.29 2.95
CA CYS A 334 -16.99 11.37 4.40
C CYS A 334 -15.67 10.88 4.98
N GLU A 335 -15.38 11.32 6.20
CA GLU A 335 -14.24 10.87 7.01
C GLU A 335 -14.74 10.56 8.41
N ALA A 336 -14.24 9.51 9.05
CA ALA A 336 -14.69 9.20 10.39
C ALA A 336 -14.19 10.27 11.38
N LEU A 337 -15.04 10.67 12.31
CA LEU A 337 -14.75 11.70 13.31
C LEU A 337 -13.47 11.37 14.11
N LYS A 338 -13.23 10.09 14.38
CA LYS A 338 -12.02 9.60 15.07
C LYS A 338 -10.71 9.75 14.30
N PHE A 339 -10.75 10.07 13.01
CA PHE A 339 -9.56 10.39 12.21
C PHE A 339 -9.26 11.88 12.14
N LEU A 340 -10.19 12.73 12.59
CA LEU A 340 -9.88 14.13 12.75
C LEU A 340 -8.72 14.32 13.74
N ASP A 341 -7.98 15.41 13.54
CA ASP A 341 -7.05 15.90 14.55
C ASP A 341 -7.75 15.93 15.93
N PRO A 342 -7.13 15.38 17.00
CA PRO A 342 -7.72 15.31 18.32
C PRO A 342 -8.29 16.65 18.83
N ILE A 343 -7.71 17.79 18.41
CA ILE A 343 -8.21 19.13 18.74
C ILE A 343 -9.61 19.37 18.17
N HIS A 344 -9.86 18.94 16.93
CA HIS A 344 -11.17 19.07 16.29
C HIS A 344 -12.19 18.08 16.87
N ALA A 345 -11.76 16.84 17.14
CA ALA A 345 -12.63 15.85 17.77
C ALA A 345 -13.06 16.29 19.18
N GLU A 346 -12.14 16.82 20.00
CA GLU A 346 -12.46 17.40 21.32
C GLU A 346 -13.44 18.56 21.21
N TYR A 347 -13.23 19.46 20.23
CA TYR A 347 -14.13 20.60 20.04
C TYR A 347 -15.55 20.14 19.73
N ILE A 348 -15.70 19.19 18.79
CA ILE A 348 -17.00 18.63 18.40
C ILE A 348 -17.67 17.97 19.61
N TRP A 349 -16.94 17.17 20.38
CA TRP A 349 -17.45 16.56 21.60
C TRP A 349 -17.90 17.61 22.62
N ARG A 350 -17.04 18.57 22.98
CA ARG A 350 -17.34 19.55 24.02
C ARG A 350 -18.43 20.55 23.64
N LYS A 351 -18.51 20.94 22.36
CA LYS A 351 -19.46 21.97 21.88
C LYS A 351 -20.75 21.41 21.32
N LEU A 352 -20.70 20.22 20.72
CA LEU A 352 -21.83 19.62 20.02
C LEU A 352 -22.35 18.36 20.74
N ASN A 353 -21.62 17.84 21.73
CA ASN A 353 -21.92 16.59 22.43
C ASN A 353 -22.02 15.40 21.47
N ILE A 354 -21.05 15.32 20.55
CA ILE A 354 -20.92 14.26 19.53
C ILE A 354 -19.49 13.71 19.63
N ASP A 355 -19.36 12.42 19.85
CA ASP A 355 -18.08 11.71 20.02
C ASP A 355 -17.81 10.66 18.93
N ASP A 356 -18.78 10.44 18.03
CA ASP A 356 -18.67 9.45 16.95
C ASP A 356 -19.51 9.84 15.74
N GLY A 357 -19.25 9.19 14.60
CA GLY A 357 -19.94 9.42 13.34
C GLY A 357 -18.99 9.77 12.19
N LEU A 358 -19.57 10.15 11.06
CA LEU A 358 -18.84 10.52 9.84
C LEU A 358 -19.02 11.99 9.51
N VAL A 359 -17.91 12.71 9.36
CA VAL A 359 -17.89 14.12 8.97
C VAL A 359 -17.96 14.22 7.46
N VAL A 360 -18.89 15.00 6.94
CA VAL A 360 -19.04 15.26 5.51
C VAL A 360 -17.90 16.17 5.05
N LYS A 361 -16.99 15.63 4.25
CA LYS A 361 -15.87 16.37 3.67
C LYS A 361 -16.24 16.98 2.33
N GLU A 362 -16.99 16.29 1.48
CA GLU A 362 -17.43 16.82 0.19
C GLU A 362 -18.87 16.38 -0.12
N VAL A 363 -19.56 17.22 -0.89
CA VAL A 363 -20.91 16.96 -1.39
C VAL A 363 -20.88 17.23 -2.89
N SER A 364 -21.31 16.26 -3.71
CA SER A 364 -21.32 16.43 -5.16
C SER A 364 -22.37 17.45 -5.58
N ILE A 365 -21.99 18.33 -6.49
CA ILE A 365 -22.90 19.34 -7.06
C ILE A 365 -24.03 18.63 -7.83
N GLY A 366 -25.27 19.06 -7.61
CA GLY A 366 -26.48 18.51 -8.24
C GLY A 366 -26.98 17.20 -7.63
N SER A 367 -26.27 16.62 -6.66
CA SER A 367 -26.65 15.39 -5.96
C SER A 367 -27.95 15.54 -5.16
N HIS A 368 -28.59 14.42 -4.82
CA HIS A 368 -29.76 14.45 -3.93
C HIS A 368 -29.37 14.96 -2.53
N ALA A 369 -28.17 14.61 -2.05
CA ALA A 369 -27.63 15.11 -0.79
C ALA A 369 -27.53 16.64 -0.74
N GLU A 370 -27.02 17.27 -1.80
CA GLU A 370 -26.99 18.74 -1.91
C GLU A 370 -28.41 19.33 -1.87
N LYS A 371 -29.32 18.76 -2.67
CA LYS A 371 -30.72 19.23 -2.80
C LYS A 371 -31.49 19.18 -1.48
N VAL A 372 -31.28 18.15 -0.66
CA VAL A 372 -31.94 18.02 0.65
C VAL A 372 -31.25 18.82 1.76
N GLY A 373 -30.16 19.51 1.45
CA GLY A 373 -29.51 20.47 2.34
C GLY A 373 -28.32 19.92 3.15
N ILE A 374 -27.76 18.76 2.80
CA ILE A 374 -26.52 18.27 3.44
C ILE A 374 -25.36 19.15 2.97
N ARG A 375 -24.48 19.55 3.88
CA ARG A 375 -23.34 20.44 3.60
C ARG A 375 -22.04 19.88 4.16
N VAL A 376 -20.93 20.37 3.62
CA VAL A 376 -19.59 20.12 4.16
C VAL A 376 -19.53 20.57 5.62
N GLY A 377 -18.97 19.72 6.48
CA GLY A 377 -18.88 19.92 7.93
C GLY A 377 -20.03 19.29 8.72
N ASP A 378 -21.14 18.91 8.08
CA ASP A 378 -22.21 18.16 8.76
C ASP A 378 -21.70 16.79 9.22
N ILE A 379 -22.34 16.22 10.27
CA ILE A 379 -21.96 14.93 10.85
C ILE A 379 -23.08 13.93 10.66
N ILE A 380 -22.76 12.77 10.09
CA ILE A 380 -23.69 11.64 9.90
C ILE A 380 -23.53 10.67 11.06
N GLU A 381 -24.62 10.35 11.74
CA GLU A 381 -24.65 9.35 12.83
C GLU A 381 -25.15 7.99 12.34
N CYS A 382 -26.22 7.98 11.54
CA CYS A 382 -26.90 6.76 11.13
C CYS A 382 -27.24 6.75 9.65
N ILE A 383 -27.30 5.54 9.08
CA ILE A 383 -27.93 5.24 7.80
C ILE A 383 -28.97 4.13 8.02
N ASP A 384 -30.19 4.36 7.53
CA ASP A 384 -31.36 3.47 7.70
C ASP A 384 -31.58 3.00 9.15
N GLY A 385 -31.29 3.90 10.09
CA GLY A 385 -31.44 3.66 11.53
C GLY A 385 -30.24 2.98 12.20
N GLU A 386 -29.26 2.49 11.43
CA GLU A 386 -28.06 1.85 11.95
C GLU A 386 -26.92 2.85 12.13
N ARG A 387 -26.25 2.81 13.28
CA ARG A 387 -25.11 3.69 13.57
C ARG A 387 -23.90 3.32 12.71
N ILE A 388 -23.19 4.35 12.26
CA ILE A 388 -21.96 4.21 11.49
C ILE A 388 -20.83 5.07 12.07
N SER A 389 -19.68 4.44 12.29
CA SER A 389 -18.51 5.03 12.93
C SER A 389 -17.28 5.00 12.01
N THR A 390 -17.34 4.26 10.90
CA THR A 390 -16.28 4.18 9.88
C THR A 390 -16.84 4.24 8.47
N THR A 391 -15.99 4.64 7.53
CA THR A 391 -16.30 4.56 6.10
C THR A 391 -16.44 3.11 5.62
N ILE A 392 -15.81 2.14 6.30
CA ILE A 392 -15.98 0.70 6.02
C ILE A 392 -17.35 0.21 6.46
N GLU A 393 -17.85 0.65 7.63
CA GLU A 393 -19.21 0.35 8.06
C GLU A 393 -20.23 0.96 7.12
N LEU A 394 -20.05 2.25 6.75
CA LEU A 394 -20.84 2.90 5.71
C LEU A 394 -20.88 2.05 4.44
N GLU A 395 -19.71 1.61 3.96
CA GLU A 395 -19.60 0.82 2.75
C GLU A 395 -20.35 -0.51 2.83
N ASN A 396 -20.18 -1.25 3.93
CA ASN A 396 -20.91 -2.49 4.16
C ASN A 396 -22.41 -2.27 4.23
N LYS A 397 -22.89 -1.15 4.78
CA LYS A 397 -24.32 -0.82 4.80
C LYS A 397 -24.86 -0.52 3.41
N LEU A 398 -24.11 0.21 2.59
CA LEU A 398 -24.49 0.51 1.21
C LEU A 398 -24.56 -0.77 0.36
N LEU A 399 -23.60 -1.68 0.51
CA LEU A 399 -23.65 -3.00 -0.12
C LEU A 399 -24.84 -3.84 0.39
N GLY A 400 -25.15 -3.79 1.69
CA GLY A 400 -26.31 -4.48 2.26
C GLY A 400 -27.66 -3.97 1.74
N ILE A 401 -27.80 -2.65 1.59
CA ILE A 401 -28.98 -2.02 0.96
C ILE A 401 -29.15 -2.52 -0.48
N CYS A 402 -28.04 -2.63 -1.21
CA CYS A 402 -28.03 -3.16 -2.57
C CYS A 402 -28.50 -4.63 -2.61
N MET A 403 -27.95 -5.49 -1.76
CA MET A 403 -28.37 -6.90 -1.63
C MET A 403 -29.87 -7.02 -1.41
N GLY A 404 -30.41 -6.34 -0.39
CA GLY A 404 -31.83 -6.39 -0.09
C GLY A 404 -32.70 -5.84 -1.23
N THR A 405 -32.18 -4.92 -2.04
CA THR A 405 -32.88 -4.38 -3.22
C THR A 405 -32.94 -5.38 -4.37
N PHE A 406 -31.86 -6.11 -4.61
CA PHE A 406 -31.77 -7.15 -5.64
C PHE A 406 -32.55 -8.41 -5.24
N ASP A 407 -32.57 -8.78 -3.95
CA ASP A 407 -33.41 -9.88 -3.44
C ASP A 407 -34.90 -9.63 -3.69
N ARG A 408 -35.31 -8.35 -3.80
CA ARG A 408 -36.68 -7.95 -4.18
C ARG A 408 -36.92 -7.92 -5.70
N GLY A 409 -35.94 -8.32 -6.51
CA GLY A 409 -36.04 -8.41 -7.98
C GLY A 409 -35.79 -7.10 -8.73
N ASN A 410 -35.21 -6.08 -8.09
CA ASN A 410 -34.85 -4.82 -8.76
C ASN A 410 -33.52 -4.94 -9.52
N ASP A 411 -33.30 -4.03 -10.47
CA ASP A 411 -32.10 -4.00 -11.30
C ASP A 411 -31.07 -2.93 -10.86
N ILE A 412 -29.95 -2.89 -11.57
CA ILE A 412 -28.82 -2.01 -11.31
C ILE A 412 -29.09 -0.52 -11.53
N ASN A 413 -30.19 -0.16 -12.20
CA ASN A 413 -30.59 1.23 -12.42
C ASN A 413 -31.73 1.67 -11.50
N ALA A 414 -32.10 0.81 -10.54
CA ALA A 414 -33.12 1.13 -9.56
C ALA A 414 -32.71 2.35 -8.71
N LYS A 415 -33.73 3.13 -8.35
CA LYS A 415 -33.61 4.17 -7.34
C LYS A 415 -33.93 3.59 -5.99
N VAL A 416 -33.09 3.88 -5.02
CA VAL A 416 -33.26 3.44 -3.64
C VAL A 416 -33.30 4.67 -2.74
N ASP A 417 -34.23 4.64 -1.79
CA ASP A 417 -34.31 5.65 -0.74
C ASP A 417 -33.42 5.22 0.43
N VAL A 418 -32.47 6.08 0.79
CA VAL A 418 -31.55 5.90 1.91
C VAL A 418 -31.80 6.99 2.94
N PHE A 419 -32.10 6.64 4.18
CA PHE A 419 -32.38 7.59 5.25
C PHE A 419 -31.11 7.86 6.05
N VAL A 420 -30.63 9.11 6.01
CA VAL A 420 -29.41 9.52 6.69
C VAL A 420 -29.74 10.44 7.86
N ARG A 421 -29.28 10.11 9.07
CA ARG A 421 -29.41 10.98 10.23
C ARG A 421 -28.20 11.91 10.32
N VAL A 422 -28.44 13.20 10.10
CA VAL A 422 -27.42 14.23 9.94
C VAL A 422 -27.55 15.28 11.04
N PHE A 423 -26.45 15.62 11.68
CA PHE A 423 -26.32 16.81 12.51
C PHE A 423 -25.90 17.98 11.64
N HIS A 424 -26.79 18.96 11.49
CA HIS A 424 -26.48 20.18 10.76
C HIS A 424 -25.68 21.12 11.65
N THR A 425 -24.40 21.32 11.32
CA THR A 425 -23.47 22.09 12.16
C THR A 425 -23.85 23.56 12.27
N ALA A 426 -24.36 24.16 11.20
CA ALA A 426 -24.74 25.58 11.20
C ALA A 426 -25.87 25.91 12.20
N ASN A 427 -26.81 24.98 12.40
CA ASN A 427 -28.02 25.23 13.19
C ASN A 427 -28.09 24.37 14.46
N HIS A 428 -27.10 23.50 14.71
CA HIS A 428 -27.02 22.61 15.86
C HIS A 428 -28.24 21.69 16.04
N VAL A 429 -28.77 21.13 14.94
CA VAL A 429 -29.98 20.29 14.96
C VAL A 429 -29.77 18.99 14.21
N TRP A 430 -30.23 17.89 14.81
CA TRP A 430 -30.36 16.59 14.16
C TRP A 430 -31.57 16.57 13.21
N ARG A 431 -31.36 16.12 11.98
CA ARG A 431 -32.41 15.91 10.98
C ARG A 431 -32.19 14.57 10.28
N THR A 432 -33.27 13.84 10.06
CA THR A 432 -33.27 12.69 9.14
C THR A 432 -33.55 13.21 7.74
N LYS A 433 -32.71 12.82 6.78
CA LYS A 433 -32.84 13.18 5.37
C LYS A 433 -33.02 11.92 4.55
N GLN A 434 -34.05 11.89 3.71
CA GLN A 434 -34.23 10.84 2.71
C GLN A 434 -33.41 11.21 1.47
N LEU A 435 -32.54 10.30 1.03
CA LEU A 435 -31.75 10.42 -0.18
C LEU A 435 -32.26 9.41 -1.20
N THR A 436 -32.93 9.87 -2.26
CA THR A 436 -33.24 9.02 -3.40
C THR A 436 -32.03 8.96 -4.32
N VAL A 437 -31.34 7.83 -4.32
CA VAL A 437 -30.04 7.63 -4.99
C VAL A 437 -30.13 6.52 -6.02
N ASN A 438 -29.30 6.60 -7.05
CA ASN A 438 -29.20 5.54 -8.05
C ASN A 438 -28.25 4.45 -7.53
N LEU A 439 -28.60 3.19 -7.77
CA LEU A 439 -27.63 2.12 -7.78
C LEU A 439 -26.75 2.26 -9.03
N SER A 440 -25.48 1.90 -8.89
CA SER A 440 -24.53 1.95 -10.00
C SER A 440 -23.42 0.95 -9.78
N ASP A 441 -23.01 0.30 -10.87
CA ASP A 441 -21.82 -0.57 -10.93
C ASP A 441 -20.54 0.20 -11.23
N ARG A 442 -20.65 1.50 -11.49
CA ARG A 442 -19.49 2.35 -11.80
C ARG A 442 -18.99 2.98 -10.52
N ARG A 443 -17.72 3.37 -10.54
CA ARG A 443 -17.15 4.17 -9.46
C ARG A 443 -17.95 5.46 -9.24
N GLU A 444 -18.30 5.73 -8.00
CA GLU A 444 -18.84 7.03 -7.61
C GLU A 444 -17.76 8.11 -7.73
N VAL A 445 -18.02 9.13 -8.55
CA VAL A 445 -17.15 10.31 -8.66
C VAL A 445 -17.85 11.45 -7.94
N VAL A 446 -17.32 11.81 -6.77
CA VAL A 446 -17.76 12.99 -6.03
C VAL A 446 -17.04 14.20 -6.63
N GLU A 447 -17.68 14.90 -7.57
CA GLU A 447 -17.15 16.17 -8.10
C GLU A 447 -17.32 17.26 -7.01
N GLY A 448 -16.30 17.42 -6.17
CA GLY A 448 -16.16 18.60 -5.32
C GLY A 448 -15.81 19.83 -6.18
N GLY A 449 -16.46 20.97 -5.93
CA GLY A 449 -16.03 22.23 -6.52
C GLY A 449 -14.53 22.46 -6.24
N GLN A 450 -13.75 22.78 -7.27
CA GLN A 450 -12.28 22.91 -7.23
C GLN A 450 -11.79 23.61 -5.95
N ARG A 451 -11.20 22.83 -5.05
CA ARG A 451 -10.59 23.33 -3.81
C ARG A 451 -9.25 23.99 -4.12
N VAL A 452 -9.22 25.33 -4.10
CA VAL A 452 -7.97 26.11 -4.12
C VAL A 452 -7.38 26.13 -2.71
N LEU A 453 -6.09 25.85 -2.59
CA LEU A 453 -5.41 25.53 -1.35
C LEU A 453 -4.12 26.37 -1.21
N PHE A 454 -3.79 26.84 0.01
CA PHE A 454 -2.80 27.90 0.26
C PHE A 454 -1.63 27.44 1.17
N TYR A 455 -0.37 27.55 0.72
CA TYR A 455 0.81 27.29 1.57
C TYR A 455 1.36 28.58 2.20
N ALA A 456 1.81 28.49 3.46
CA ALA A 456 2.61 29.50 4.13
C ALA A 456 3.93 28.87 4.59
N MET A 457 5.07 29.53 4.27
CA MET A 457 6.38 29.26 4.86
C MET A 457 6.85 30.52 5.58
N ALA A 458 7.26 30.40 6.84
CA ALA A 458 8.08 31.41 7.49
C ALA A 458 9.51 31.26 6.99
N SER A 459 10.05 32.24 6.25
CA SER A 459 11.50 32.30 6.06
C SER A 459 12.15 32.93 7.29
N MET A 460 13.08 32.22 7.92
CA MET A 460 14.10 32.81 8.81
C MET A 460 14.99 33.75 7.97
N PHE A 461 14.55 34.98 7.76
CA PHE A 461 15.41 36.10 7.43
C PHE A 461 14.85 37.31 8.18
N ASP A 462 15.72 38.02 8.90
CA ASP A 462 15.43 39.05 9.90
C ASP A 462 14.45 40.14 9.45
N PHE A 463 13.15 39.88 9.57
CA PHE A 463 12.09 40.88 9.48
C PHE A 463 11.23 40.84 10.75
N PRO A 464 10.74 42.00 11.24
CA PRO A 464 9.94 42.08 12.45
C PRO A 464 8.65 41.26 12.31
N VAL A 465 8.19 40.71 13.44
CA VAL A 465 7.10 39.73 13.63
C VAL A 465 5.73 40.13 13.03
N SER A 466 5.60 41.32 12.44
CA SER A 466 4.37 41.91 11.91
C SER A 466 4.11 41.68 10.40
N THR A 467 5.04 41.06 9.66
CA THR A 467 4.92 40.88 8.19
C THR A 467 5.08 39.42 7.76
N TRP A 468 4.09 38.88 7.03
CA TRP A 468 4.08 37.50 6.55
C TRP A 468 3.97 37.42 5.02
N HIS A 469 4.80 36.57 4.40
CA HIS A 469 4.79 36.28 2.96
C HIS A 469 4.43 34.80 2.71
N CYS A 470 3.38 34.55 1.93
CA CYS A 470 2.99 33.20 1.52
C CYS A 470 3.47 32.93 0.08
N PHE A 471 4.22 31.85 -0.13
CA PHE A 471 4.73 31.41 -1.44
C PHE A 471 4.14 30.06 -1.82
N GLY A 472 3.66 29.92 -3.06
CA GLY A 472 3.20 28.64 -3.61
C GLY A 472 1.78 28.30 -3.22
N LEU A 473 0.89 28.13 -4.21
CA LEU A 473 -0.45 27.60 -4.00
C LEU A 473 -0.44 26.10 -4.29
N SER A 474 -0.41 25.30 -3.22
CA SER A 474 -0.52 23.84 -3.26
C SER A 474 -1.37 23.34 -2.09
N GLN A 475 -1.79 22.08 -2.19
CA GLN A 475 -3.02 21.45 -1.69
C GLN A 475 -3.27 21.36 -0.15
N LYS A 476 -3.00 22.39 0.67
CA LYS A 476 -3.42 22.44 2.10
C LYS A 476 -4.10 23.76 2.52
N SER A 477 -5.42 23.78 2.79
CA SER A 477 -6.23 24.99 3.12
C SER A 477 -6.13 25.41 4.59
N GLY A 478 -5.56 24.56 5.44
CA GLY A 478 -5.55 24.79 6.89
C GLY A 478 -4.66 25.95 7.34
N ARG A 479 -3.62 26.33 6.59
CA ARG A 479 -2.55 27.19 7.14
C ARG A 479 -2.86 28.69 7.15
N VAL A 480 -3.56 29.23 6.14
CA VAL A 480 -3.87 30.68 6.08
C VAL A 480 -4.96 31.08 7.09
N ASN A 481 -5.96 30.21 7.29
CA ASN A 481 -7.03 30.44 8.25
C ASN A 481 -6.51 30.42 9.71
N VAL A 482 -5.50 29.58 9.98
CA VAL A 482 -4.78 29.56 11.26
C VAL A 482 -4.00 30.87 11.46
N ILE A 483 -3.29 31.38 10.45
CA ILE A 483 -2.53 32.64 10.56
C ILE A 483 -3.46 33.82 10.86
N LEU A 484 -4.57 33.97 10.13
CA LEU A 484 -5.53 35.05 10.35
C LEU A 484 -6.21 35.00 11.72
N ARG A 485 -6.40 33.80 12.30
CA ARG A 485 -7.01 33.63 13.64
C ARG A 485 -6.00 33.71 14.78
N SER A 486 -4.72 33.48 14.53
CA SER A 486 -3.67 33.40 15.58
C SER A 486 -2.85 34.67 15.73
N ALA A 487 -2.79 35.51 14.69
CA ALA A 487 -2.00 36.74 14.70
C ALA A 487 -2.85 37.93 15.17
N THR A 488 -2.79 38.24 16.47
CA THR A 488 -3.51 39.36 17.10
C THR A 488 -2.99 40.75 16.70
N SER A 489 -1.86 40.82 16.01
CA SER A 489 -1.16 42.06 15.61
C SER A 489 -0.66 42.03 14.16
N LEU A 490 -1.35 41.31 13.27
CA LEU A 490 -1.00 41.25 11.86
C LEU A 490 -1.24 42.62 11.19
N GLU A 491 -0.18 43.24 10.67
CA GLU A 491 -0.29 44.54 9.97
C GLU A 491 -0.32 44.37 8.45
N ARG A 492 0.37 43.35 7.91
CA ARG A 492 0.46 43.10 6.46
C ARG A 492 0.44 41.62 6.14
N LEU A 493 -0.32 41.27 5.10
CA LEU A 493 -0.37 39.91 4.51
C LEU A 493 -0.10 40.00 3.01
N ALA A 494 0.96 39.34 2.54
CA ALA A 494 1.27 39.25 1.12
C ALA A 494 1.06 37.83 0.58
N LEU A 495 0.24 37.70 -0.48
CA LEU A 495 -0.08 36.43 -1.13
C LEU A 495 0.52 36.39 -2.52
N ASP A 496 1.45 35.46 -2.75
CA ASP A 496 2.06 35.26 -4.06
C ASP A 496 1.32 34.20 -4.88
N THR A 497 0.70 34.64 -5.99
CA THR A 497 -0.06 33.76 -6.89
C THR A 497 0.81 33.06 -7.94
N THR A 498 2.11 33.40 -8.06
CA THR A 498 2.98 32.91 -9.14
C THR A 498 3.88 31.74 -8.75
N TYR A 499 3.51 30.98 -7.73
CA TYR A 499 4.21 29.75 -7.28
C TYR A 499 5.73 29.93 -7.01
N GLY A 500 6.15 31.12 -6.54
CA GLY A 500 7.56 31.40 -6.26
C GLY A 500 8.44 31.55 -7.51
N VAL A 501 7.85 31.58 -8.71
CA VAL A 501 8.56 31.93 -9.95
C VAL A 501 9.02 33.40 -9.84
N PRO A 502 10.31 33.71 -10.10
CA PRO A 502 10.80 35.07 -9.99
C PRO A 502 9.99 36.00 -10.89
N ARG A 503 9.35 36.99 -10.27
CA ARG A 503 8.69 38.07 -10.98
C ARG A 503 9.75 38.92 -11.68
N CYS A 504 9.34 39.55 -12.77
CA CYS A 504 10.20 40.49 -13.48
C CYS A 504 10.49 41.63 -12.52
N ASP A 505 11.77 41.84 -12.18
CA ASP A 505 12.17 43.01 -11.43
C ASP A 505 11.86 44.23 -12.31
N VAL A 506 10.83 44.99 -11.89
CA VAL A 506 10.36 46.19 -12.60
C VAL A 506 11.51 47.19 -12.80
N ASN A 507 12.61 47.03 -12.06
CA ASN A 507 13.73 47.97 -12.07
C ASN A 507 15.03 47.52 -12.75
N LYS A 508 15.17 46.31 -13.34
CA LYS A 508 16.51 45.90 -13.84
C LYS A 508 16.69 45.23 -15.20
N SER A 509 15.65 44.88 -15.97
CA SER A 509 15.92 44.39 -17.34
C SER A 509 14.80 44.45 -18.38
N GLY A 510 13.56 44.82 -18.02
CA GLY A 510 12.46 44.95 -18.99
C GLY A 510 12.14 43.69 -19.81
N LYS A 511 12.72 42.53 -19.47
CA LYS A 511 12.52 41.26 -20.16
C LYS A 511 11.73 40.31 -19.26
N CYS A 512 10.57 39.88 -19.75
CA CYS A 512 9.75 38.90 -19.05
C CYS A 512 10.38 37.51 -19.10
N LEU A 513 10.47 36.83 -17.95
CA LEU A 513 10.73 35.39 -17.95
C LEU A 513 9.54 34.67 -18.57
N LEU A 514 9.82 33.69 -19.43
CA LEU A 514 8.81 32.88 -20.09
C LEU A 514 8.12 32.01 -19.03
N MET A 515 6.88 32.35 -18.69
CA MET A 515 6.04 31.51 -17.85
C MET A 515 5.24 30.55 -18.74
N ARG A 516 5.15 29.29 -18.33
CA ARG A 516 4.30 28.32 -19.01
C ARG A 516 2.84 28.76 -18.94
N LYS A 517 2.05 28.45 -19.98
CA LYS A 517 0.64 28.88 -20.11
C LYS A 517 -0.17 28.52 -18.87
N GLU A 518 0.10 27.34 -18.35
CA GLU A 518 -0.61 26.72 -17.24
C GLU A 518 -0.37 27.49 -15.94
N VAL A 519 0.86 27.97 -15.72
CA VAL A 519 1.21 28.78 -14.55
C VAL A 519 0.53 30.15 -14.59
N LEU A 520 0.42 30.76 -15.77
CA LEU A 520 -0.31 32.02 -15.94
C LEU A 520 -1.81 31.84 -15.68
N VAL A 521 -2.42 30.80 -16.24
CA VAL A 521 -3.85 30.49 -16.04
C VAL A 521 -4.16 30.20 -14.56
N GLU A 522 -3.32 29.42 -13.88
CA GLU A 522 -3.50 29.12 -12.46
C GLU A 522 -3.24 30.34 -11.56
N ALA A 523 -2.24 31.17 -11.85
CA ALA A 523 -2.02 32.42 -11.13
C ALA A 523 -3.23 33.35 -11.26
N GLN A 524 -3.84 33.42 -12.45
CA GLN A 524 -5.03 34.26 -12.69
C GLN A 524 -6.28 33.70 -11.99
N ARG A 525 -6.44 32.37 -11.94
CA ARG A 525 -7.48 31.70 -11.13
C ARG A 525 -7.30 31.95 -9.65
N ALA A 526 -6.06 31.92 -9.17
CA ALA A 526 -5.73 32.21 -7.78
C ALA A 526 -6.09 33.65 -7.39
N VAL A 527 -5.77 34.63 -8.23
CA VAL A 527 -6.18 36.03 -8.01
C VAL A 527 -7.70 36.14 -7.86
N LEU A 528 -8.46 35.49 -8.75
CA LEU A 528 -9.93 35.47 -8.70
C LEU A 528 -10.48 34.75 -7.47
N ALA A 529 -9.78 33.76 -6.92
CA ALA A 529 -10.18 33.02 -5.72
C ALA A 529 -9.87 33.75 -4.41
N VAL A 530 -8.84 34.62 -4.40
CA VAL A 530 -8.45 35.40 -3.20
C VAL A 530 -9.52 36.42 -2.83
N GLN A 531 -10.15 37.07 -3.81
CA GLN A 531 -11.16 38.11 -3.62
C GLN A 531 -12.38 37.65 -2.77
N PRO A 532 -13.10 36.56 -3.12
CA PRO A 532 -14.27 36.15 -2.35
C PRO A 532 -13.95 35.44 -1.03
N TYR A 533 -12.77 34.80 -0.89
CA TYR A 533 -12.47 33.92 0.25
C TYR A 533 -11.51 34.50 1.28
N ILE A 534 -10.56 35.34 0.89
CA ILE A 534 -9.54 35.89 1.80
C ILE A 534 -9.86 37.33 2.20
N GLU A 535 -10.29 38.19 1.28
CA GLU A 535 -10.69 39.56 1.64
C GLU A 535 -11.82 39.57 2.68
N LEU A 536 -12.74 38.60 2.60
CA LEU A 536 -13.90 38.49 3.49
C LEU A 536 -13.54 38.12 4.94
N ILE A 537 -12.41 37.43 5.14
CA ILE A 537 -11.95 36.93 6.46
C ILE A 537 -10.75 37.69 7.00
N THR A 538 -10.15 38.58 6.20
CA THR A 538 -9.02 39.41 6.61
C THR A 538 -9.56 40.64 7.34
N ALA A 539 -9.05 40.93 8.54
CA ALA A 539 -9.51 42.09 9.29
C ALA A 539 -9.21 43.39 8.50
N PRO A 540 -10.10 44.41 8.53
CA PRO A 540 -9.94 45.64 7.75
C PRO A 540 -8.65 46.43 8.05
N THR A 541 -8.04 46.17 9.20
CA THR A 541 -6.79 46.79 9.67
C THR A 541 -5.54 46.16 9.05
N VAL A 542 -5.65 44.98 8.42
CA VAL A 542 -4.53 44.27 7.78
C VAL A 542 -4.39 44.76 6.34
N LYS A 543 -3.21 45.22 5.96
CA LYS A 543 -2.92 45.55 4.55
C LYS A 543 -2.67 44.26 3.76
N LEU A 544 -3.69 43.80 3.04
CA LEU A 544 -3.60 42.67 2.11
C LEU A 544 -2.94 43.11 0.80
N ASN A 545 -1.92 42.37 0.35
CA ASN A 545 -1.27 42.58 -0.93
C ASN A 545 -1.28 41.28 -1.74
N VAL A 546 -2.07 41.26 -2.81
CA VAL A 546 -2.15 40.12 -3.74
C VAL A 546 -1.18 40.37 -4.88
N LEU A 547 -0.23 39.47 -5.04
CA LEU A 547 0.83 39.61 -6.03
C LEU A 547 0.42 38.83 -7.27
N GLU A 548 -0.02 39.57 -8.29
CA GLU A 548 -0.51 39.06 -9.56
C GLU A 548 0.64 38.74 -10.54
N PRO A 549 0.40 37.87 -11.53
CA PRO A 549 1.32 37.71 -12.66
C PRO A 549 1.50 39.04 -13.43
N CYS A 550 2.71 39.29 -13.94
CA CYS A 550 3.00 40.49 -14.72
C CYS A 550 2.16 40.53 -16.01
N SER A 551 1.50 41.65 -16.29
CA SER A 551 0.67 41.87 -17.49
C SER A 551 1.42 41.78 -18.82
N LEU A 552 2.75 41.79 -18.79
CA LEU A 552 3.63 41.69 -19.97
C LEU A 552 4.17 40.26 -20.23
N CYS A 553 3.96 39.30 -19.33
CA CYS A 553 4.39 37.91 -19.53
C CYS A 553 3.56 37.23 -20.62
N ARG A 554 4.20 36.78 -21.71
CA ARG A 554 3.55 36.03 -22.81
C ARG A 554 3.64 34.52 -22.61
N VAL A 555 2.63 33.81 -23.13
CA VAL A 555 2.51 32.34 -23.15
C VAL A 555 3.54 31.72 -24.11
N ALA A 556 4.20 30.64 -23.69
CA ALA A 556 4.96 29.78 -24.61
C ALA A 556 4.00 28.96 -25.50
N GLU A 557 4.09 29.06 -26.83
CA GLU A 557 3.37 28.14 -27.73
C GLU A 557 4.17 26.83 -27.92
N PRO A 558 3.50 25.66 -28.04
CA PRO A 558 4.18 24.41 -28.33
C PRO A 558 4.62 24.36 -29.81
N TRP A 559 5.59 23.49 -30.12
CA TRP A 559 6.15 23.11 -31.45
C TRP A 559 7.46 23.79 -31.88
N MET A 560 8.59 23.24 -31.40
CA MET A 560 9.70 22.75 -32.24
C MET A 560 10.73 22.00 -31.36
N GLU A 561 10.48 20.72 -31.11
CA GLU A 561 11.56 19.74 -31.03
C GLU A 561 11.75 19.16 -32.43
N MET A 562 12.80 19.58 -33.14
CA MET A 562 13.51 18.68 -34.03
C MET A 562 14.96 18.60 -33.55
N SER A 563 15.22 17.47 -32.93
CA SER A 563 16.49 16.79 -32.72
C SER A 563 17.68 17.22 -33.59
N LEU A 564 18.82 17.39 -32.90
CA LEU A 564 20.18 17.04 -33.30
C LEU A 564 20.74 17.68 -34.58
N LEU A 565 21.84 18.44 -34.43
CA LEU A 565 23.13 18.09 -35.02
C LEU A 565 24.20 19.08 -34.57
N PHE A 566 25.21 18.53 -33.89
CA PHE A 566 26.56 19.09 -33.89
C PHE A 566 26.99 19.37 -35.33
N ALA A 567 27.52 20.56 -35.59
CA ALA A 567 28.61 20.73 -36.56
C ALA A 567 29.29 22.08 -36.33
N ASP A 568 30.59 21.98 -36.05
CA ASP A 568 31.56 23.04 -36.05
C ASP A 568 31.59 23.85 -37.36
N HIS A 569 32.06 25.09 -37.20
CA HIS A 569 32.88 25.87 -38.13
C HIS A 569 32.39 26.25 -39.54
N GLN A 570 32.39 27.59 -39.72
CA GLN A 570 32.87 28.38 -40.85
C GLN A 570 32.18 28.30 -42.21
N MET A 571 31.70 29.46 -42.69
CA MET A 571 32.37 30.20 -43.77
C MET A 571 31.79 31.61 -43.96
N GLU A 572 32.69 32.60 -43.84
CA GLU A 572 32.84 33.84 -44.62
C GLU A 572 31.59 34.53 -45.22
N MET A 573 31.20 35.69 -44.66
CA MET A 573 31.58 37.05 -45.12
C MET A 573 30.98 38.12 -44.22
#